data_AF-A0A349N0G3-F1
#
_entry.id   AF-A0A349N0G3-F1
#
_cell.length_a   1.000
_cell.length_b   1.000
_cell.length_c   1.000
_cell.angle_alpha   90.00
_cell.angle_beta   90.00
_cell.angle_gamma   90.00
#
_symmetry.space_group_name_H-M   'P 1'
#
loop_
_entity.id
_entity.type
_entity.pdbx_description
1 polymer ?
#
loop_
_entity_poly.entity_id
_entity_poly.type
_entity_poly.pdbx_seq_one_letter_code
_entity_poly.pdbx_strand_id
1 'polypeptide(L)' 'MKIIMAYLENFSGLSGGLEKILCEFSNEMEQRGHEVSIVTYDERTGKPFYLLKEDIHIFN' A
#
# COMPACT_ATOMS: atom_id res chain seq x y z
N MET A 1 7.46 -14.19 -4.01
CA MET A 1 8.35 -13.77 -2.89
C MET A 1 7.51 -12.99 -1.89
N LYS A 2 7.94 -12.86 -0.63
CA LYS A 2 7.30 -11.97 0.34
C LYS A 2 7.94 -10.60 0.23
N ILE A 3 7.13 -9.56 -0.01
CA ILE A 3 7.59 -8.18 -0.23
C ILE A 3 6.89 -7.29 0.78
N ILE A 4 7.68 -6.50 1.52
CA ILE A 4 7.16 -5.47 2.43
C ILE A 4 7.48 -4.11 1.83
N MET A 5 6.45 -3.30 1.63
CA MET A 5 6.59 -1.90 1.28
C MET A 5 6.48 -1.07 2.57
N ALA A 6 7.54 -0.36 2.94
CA ALA A 6 7.54 0.50 4.12
C ALA A 6 7.21 1.94 3.72
N TYR A 7 6.09 2.46 4.21
CA TYR A 7 5.63 3.83 4.00
C TYR A 7 5.37 4.48 5.36
N LEU A 8 6.42 5.04 5.98
CA LEU A 8 6.38 5.52 7.36
C LEU A 8 5.82 6.95 7.47
N GLU A 9 4.60 7.14 6.98
CA GLU A 9 3.80 8.38 7.07
C GLU A 9 2.30 8.01 6.98
N ASN A 10 1.42 9.01 7.13
CA ASN A 10 -0.01 8.90 6.87
C ASN A 10 -0.25 8.48 5.43
N PHE A 11 -0.74 7.27 5.23
CA PHE A 11 -1.15 6.70 3.96
C PHE A 11 -2.65 6.92 3.68
N SER A 12 -3.44 7.08 4.73
CA SER A 12 -4.91 7.14 4.65
C SER A 12 -5.43 8.43 4.00
N GLY A 13 -6.10 8.29 2.85
CA GLY A 13 -6.78 9.39 2.16
C GLY A 13 -5.86 10.48 1.58
N LEU A 14 -4.58 10.19 1.41
CA LEU A 14 -3.71 11.05 0.62
C LEU A 14 -4.15 11.04 -0.86
N SER A 15 -3.75 12.04 -1.64
CA SER A 15 -3.96 12.03 -3.11
C SER A 15 -2.65 12.43 -3.80
N GLY A 16 -1.56 11.86 -3.28
CA GLY A 16 -0.20 12.20 -3.66
C GLY A 16 0.37 11.25 -4.71
N GLY A 17 1.32 11.74 -5.51
CA GLY A 17 1.97 10.90 -6.53
C GLY A 17 2.73 9.70 -5.95
N LEU A 18 3.24 9.81 -4.72
CA LEU A 18 3.94 8.71 -4.05
C LEU A 18 2.99 7.57 -3.66
N GLU A 19 1.83 7.91 -3.10
CA GLU A 19 0.78 6.95 -2.75
C GLU A 19 0.25 6.25 -4.00
N LYS A 20 0.04 7.00 -5.10
CA LYS A 20 -0.32 6.42 -6.40
C LYS A 20 0.65 5.35 -6.84
N ILE A 21 1.95 5.67 -6.85
CA ILE A 21 3.01 4.74 -7.26
C ILE A 21 3.08 3.55 -6.30
N LEU A 22 2.91 3.78 -4.99
CA LEU A 22 2.92 2.70 -4.00
C LEU A 22 1.80 1.70 -4.27
N CYS A 23 0.57 2.16 -4.50
CA CYS A 23 -0.57 1.30 -4.83
C CYS A 23 -0.38 0.58 -6.17
N GLU A 24 -0.02 1.30 -7.24
CA GLU A 24 0.20 0.71 -8.57
C GLU A 24 1.32 -0.35 -8.53
N PHE A 25 2.45 -0.04 -7.90
CA PHE A 25 3.57 -0.98 -7.78
C PHE A 25 3.20 -2.21 -6.95
N SER A 26 2.50 -2.03 -5.83
CA SER A 26 2.07 -3.15 -4.99
C SER A 26 1.10 -4.08 -5.72
N ASN A 27 0.15 -3.50 -6.47
CA ASN A 27 -0.79 -4.26 -7.30
C ASN A 27 -0.09 -5.07 -8.41
N GLU A 28 0.94 -4.51 -9.02
CA GLU A 28 1.75 -5.17 -10.06
C GLU A 28 2.60 -6.30 -9.47
N MET A 29 3.17 -6.11 -8.28
CA MET A 29 3.93 -7.16 -7.59
C MET A 29 3.01 -8.32 -7.18
N GLU A 30 1.82 -8.03 -6.65
CA GLU A 30 0.79 -9.03 -6.36
C GLU A 30 0.42 -9.80 -7.65
N GLN A 31 0.16 -9.10 -8.75
CA GLN A 31 -0.21 -9.71 -10.03
C GLN A 31 0.84 -10.70 -10.56
N ARG A 32 2.11 -10.48 -10.21
CA ARG A 32 3.24 -11.36 -10.58
C ARG A 32 3.38 -12.57 -9.64
N GLY A 33 2.45 -12.78 -8.72
CA GLY A 33 2.46 -13.88 -7.75
C GLY A 33 3.34 -13.62 -6.54
N HIS A 34 3.52 -12.37 -6.13
CA HIS A 34 4.21 -12.02 -4.88
C HIS A 34 3.20 -11.77 -3.76
N GLU A 35 3.55 -12.19 -2.55
CA GLU A 35 2.79 -11.85 -1.34
C GLU A 35 3.27 -10.46 -0.91
N VAL A 36 2.40 -9.47 -1.03
CA VAL A 36 2.73 -8.06 -0.77
C VAL A 36 2.03 -7.58 0.49
N SER A 37 2.77 -6.87 1.33
CA SER A 37 2.22 -6.17 2.49
C SER A 37 2.78 -4.76 2.55
N ILE A 38 1.96 -3.82 3.02
CA ILE A 38 2.34 -2.44 3.22
C ILE A 38 2.37 -2.19 4.73
N VAL A 39 3.47 -1.63 5.24
CA VAL A 39 3.57 -1.17 6.62
C VAL A 39 3.53 0.36 6.60
N THR A 40 2.59 0.93 7.34
CA THR A 40 2.38 2.37 7.45
C THR A 40 2.61 2.88 8.87
N TYR A 41 2.65 4.20 9.02
CA TYR A 41 2.57 4.87 10.32
C TYR A 41 1.50 5.94 10.22
N ASP A 42 0.25 5.48 10.15
CA ASP A 42 -0.94 6.31 10.04
C ASP A 42 -1.39 6.80 11.42
N GLU A 43 -1.46 8.11 11.62
CA GLU A 43 -2.13 8.69 12.80
C GLU A 43 -3.66 8.49 12.74
N ARG A 44 -4.20 8.18 11.55
CA ARG A 44 -5.63 8.06 11.29
C ARG A 44 -5.93 6.81 10.48
N THR A 45 -6.93 6.05 10.91
CA THR A 45 -7.42 4.90 10.15
C THR A 45 -8.19 5.34 8.90
N GLY A 46 -7.86 4.78 7.75
CA GLY A 46 -8.57 5.01 6.51
C GLY A 46 -8.15 4.04 5.42
N LYS A 47 -8.65 4.27 4.21
CA LYS A 47 -8.22 3.56 3.00
C LYS A 47 -7.33 4.48 2.17
N PRO A 48 -6.38 3.95 1.39
CA PRO A 48 -5.74 4.73 0.35
C PRO A 48 -6.80 5.27 -0.62
N PHE A 49 -6.51 6.41 -1.23
CA PHE A 49 -7.33 7.03 -2.26
C PHE A 49 -7.24 6.26 -3.57
N TYR A 50 -6.06 5.73 -3.90
CA TYR A 50 -5.88 4.86 -5.06
C TYR A 50 -6.21 3.40 -4.70
N LEU A 51 -6.79 2.69 -5.67
CA LEU A 51 -7.22 1.30 -5.47
C LEU A 51 -6.04 0.38 -5.15
N LEU A 52 -6.22 -0.39 -4.09
CA LEU A 52 -5.33 -1.48 -3.69
C LEU A 52 -6.12 -2.78 -3.78
N LYS A 53 -5.50 -3.84 -4.31
CA LYS A 53 -6.12 -5.17 -4.37
C LYS A 53 -6.39 -5.72 -2.97
N GLU A 54 -7.46 -6.48 -2.82
CA GLU A 54 -7.92 -7.02 -1.52
C GLU A 54 -6.90 -7.95 -0.86
N ASP A 55 -6.08 -8.66 -1.66
CA ASP A 55 -5.06 -9.59 -1.16
C ASP A 55 -3.81 -8.88 -0.59
N ILE A 56 -3.71 -7.55 -0.76
CA ILE A 56 -2.61 -6.76 -0.21
C ILE A 56 -2.99 -6.26 1.18
N HIS A 57 -2.21 -6.68 2.18
CA HIS A 57 -2.47 -6.36 3.57
C HIS A 57 -1.75 -5.07 3.97
N ILE A 58 -2.47 -4.18 4.66
CA ILE A 58 -1.90 -2.97 5.25
C ILE A 58 -1.81 -3.17 6.75
N PHE A 59 -0.61 -2.96 7.30
CA PHE A 59 -0.33 -2.97 8.73
C PHE A 59 0.03 -1.55 9.15
N ASN A 60 -0.67 -1.01 10.14
CA ASN A 60 -0.34 0.24 10.81
C ASN A 60 0.21 -0.08 12.21
#